data_AF-A0A2E6I104-F1
#
_entry.id   AF-A0A2E6I104-F1
#
_cell.length_a   1.000
_cell.length_b   1.000
_cell.length_c   1.000
_cell.angle_alpha   90.00
_cell.angle_beta   90.00
_cell.angle_gamma   90.00
#
_symmetry.space_group_name_H-M   'P 1'
#
loop_
_entity.id
_entity.type
_entity.pdbx_description
1 polymer ?
#
loop_
_entity_poly.entity_id
_entity_poly.type
_entity_poly.pdbx_seq_one_letter_code
_entity_poly.pdbx_strand_id
1 'polypeptide(L)'
;MGGMEVAMKPEILELVEIIQLEVGAFEALLETLTREQVGLVTQDIGVVEEAVATQQTLVERARALEAARVKIVERLSEGQEIDPEAVTLRALIERVADPEAQQLREMREQLLALQEDIRRVNQHNSALVKQSMKYVDKSLQILTGSGPSTGVYGQSGKVDAKSVPRTVMNQVA
;
A
#
# COMPACT_ATOMS: atom_id res chain seq x y z
N MET A 1 -28.76 41.90 20.67
CA MET A 1 -27.46 42.31 20.09
C MET A 1 -26.75 41.06 19.63
N GLY A 2 -26.33 41.03 18.37
CA GLY A 2 -25.32 40.10 17.85
C GLY A 2 -25.77 38.66 17.69
N GLY A 3 -26.58 38.37 16.67
CA GLY A 3 -26.50 37.06 16.04
C GLY A 3 -25.11 36.94 15.43
N MET A 4 -24.21 36.22 16.12
CA MET A 4 -23.02 35.68 15.47
C MET A 4 -23.51 34.50 14.67
N GLU A 5 -23.88 34.79 13.42
CA GLU A 5 -23.78 33.85 12.33
C GLU A 5 -22.38 33.20 12.44
N VAL A 6 -22.34 31.96 12.91
CA VAL A 6 -21.11 31.17 13.00
C VAL A 6 -20.74 30.85 11.55
N ALA A 7 -20.16 31.82 10.86
CA ALA A 7 -19.51 31.61 9.60
C ALA A 7 -18.44 30.56 9.86
N MET A 8 -18.54 29.45 9.14
CA MET A 8 -17.57 28.36 9.21
C MET A 8 -16.17 28.96 9.10
N LYS A 9 -15.32 28.71 10.09
CA LYS A 9 -13.95 29.22 10.10
C LYS A 9 -13.28 28.76 8.79
N PRO A 10 -12.69 29.66 7.99
CA PRO A 10 -12.16 29.33 6.67
C PRO A 10 -11.14 28.18 6.69
N GLU A 11 -10.44 28.01 7.82
CA GLU A 11 -9.49 26.94 8.05
C GLU A 11 -10.13 25.55 8.19
N ILE A 12 -11.37 25.46 8.69
CA ILE A 12 -12.13 24.20 8.78
C ILE A 12 -12.58 23.75 7.39
N LEU A 13 -13.03 24.70 6.55
CA LEU A 13 -13.36 24.43 5.16
C LEU A 13 -12.15 23.87 4.39
N GLU A 14 -11.00 24.53 4.53
CA GLU A 14 -9.76 24.11 3.89
C GLU A 14 -9.35 22.70 4.36
N LEU A 15 -9.51 22.39 5.66
CA LEU A 15 -9.24 21.06 6.21
C LEU A 15 -10.17 20.00 5.60
N VAL A 16 -11.47 20.29 5.49
CA VAL A 16 -12.45 19.38 4.86
C VAL A 16 -12.08 19.09 3.41
N GLU A 17 -11.69 20.12 2.65
CA GLU A 17 -11.25 19.95 1.25
C GLU A 17 -10.00 19.07 1.16
N ILE A 18 -9.01 19.27 2.02
CA ILE A 18 -7.81 18.41 2.04
C ILE A 18 -8.16 16.97 2.36
N ILE A 19 -9.01 16.74 3.37
CA ILE A 19 -9.41 15.38 3.75
C ILE A 19 -10.18 14.69 2.62
N GLN A 20 -11.03 15.41 1.89
CA GLN A 20 -11.70 14.87 0.69
C GLN A 20 -10.70 14.50 -0.40
N LEU A 21 -9.67 15.32 -0.61
CA LEU A 21 -8.59 15.00 -1.55
C LEU A 21 -7.76 13.79 -1.11
N GLU A 22 -7.56 13.60 0.20
CA GLU A 22 -6.94 12.40 0.77
C GLU A 22 -7.79 11.17 0.53
N VAL A 23 -9.09 11.22 0.83
CA VAL A 23 -10.03 10.13 0.55
C VAL A 23 -9.95 9.69 -0.91
N GLY A 24 -10.03 10.64 -1.86
CA GLY A 24 -9.94 10.34 -3.28
C GLY A 24 -8.58 9.77 -3.70
N ALA A 25 -7.47 10.19 -3.06
CA ALA A 25 -6.16 9.60 -3.32
C ALA A 25 -6.06 8.16 -2.80
N PHE A 26 -6.67 7.86 -1.66
CA PHE A 26 -6.70 6.52 -1.08
C PHE A 26 -7.60 5.57 -1.90
N GLU A 27 -8.74 6.05 -2.37
CA GLU A 27 -9.61 5.30 -3.30
C GLU A 27 -8.87 4.96 -4.60
N ALA A 28 -8.18 5.94 -5.20
CA ALA A 28 -7.37 5.70 -6.41
C ALA A 28 -6.24 4.70 -6.15
N LEU A 29 -5.62 4.72 -4.96
CA LEU A 29 -4.59 3.76 -4.59
C LEU A 29 -5.17 2.35 -4.43
N LEU A 30 -6.33 2.22 -3.80
CA LEU A 30 -7.02 0.93 -3.66
C LEU A 30 -7.40 0.35 -5.03
N GLU A 31 -7.91 1.17 -5.94
CA GLU A 31 -8.21 0.75 -7.31
C GLU A 31 -6.93 0.29 -8.02
N THR A 32 -5.84 1.05 -7.90
CA THR A 32 -4.54 0.72 -8.51
C THR A 32 -3.98 -0.60 -7.98
N LEU A 33 -4.05 -0.83 -6.66
CA LEU A 33 -3.65 -2.08 -6.02
C LEU A 33 -4.51 -3.27 -6.47
N THR A 34 -5.81 -3.04 -6.68
CA THR A 34 -6.72 -4.08 -7.19
C THR A 34 -6.40 -4.42 -8.65
N ARG A 35 -6.06 -3.43 -9.46
CA ARG A 35 -5.61 -3.63 -10.85
C ARG A 35 -4.28 -4.38 -10.90
N GLU A 36 -3.33 -4.02 -10.03
CA GLU A 36 -2.07 -4.76 -9.85
C GLU A 36 -2.36 -6.23 -9.51
N GLN A 37 -3.30 -6.49 -8.60
CA GLN A 37 -3.69 -7.85 -8.22
C GLN A 37 -4.16 -8.66 -9.43
N VAL A 38 -5.00 -8.06 -10.29
CA VAL A 38 -5.46 -8.69 -11.53
C VAL A 38 -4.28 -9.02 -12.43
N GLY A 39 -3.37 -8.05 -12.66
CA GLY A 39 -2.16 -8.25 -13.47
C GLY A 39 -1.25 -9.37 -12.94
N LEU A 40 -1.09 -9.45 -11.61
CA LEU A 40 -0.31 -10.52 -10.96
C LEU A 40 -0.95 -11.90 -11.17
N VAL A 41 -2.28 -12.00 -11.10
CA VAL A 41 -3.01 -13.26 -11.33
C VAL A 41 -2.99 -13.68 -12.79
N THR A 42 -3.13 -12.73 -13.73
CA THR A 42 -3.11 -12.99 -15.17
C THR A 42 -1.69 -13.07 -15.75
N GLN A 43 -0.66 -12.83 -14.94
CA GLN A 43 0.75 -12.74 -15.34
C GLN A 43 1.01 -11.66 -16.40
N ASP A 44 0.19 -10.61 -16.40
CA ASP A 44 0.37 -9.45 -17.29
C ASP A 44 1.31 -8.44 -16.65
N ILE A 45 2.60 -8.53 -17.02
CA ILE A 45 3.64 -7.64 -16.50
C ILE A 45 3.41 -6.18 -16.88
N GLY A 46 2.80 -5.91 -18.03
CA GLY A 46 2.52 -4.53 -18.46
C GLY A 46 1.54 -3.83 -17.52
N VAL A 47 0.49 -4.53 -17.11
CA VAL A 47 -0.48 -4.03 -16.11
C VAL A 47 0.19 -3.81 -14.75
N VAL A 48 1.08 -4.71 -14.33
CA VAL A 48 1.81 -4.57 -13.06
C VAL A 48 2.74 -3.35 -13.09
N GLU A 49 3.48 -3.15 -14.18
CA GLU A 49 4.38 -2.00 -14.34
C GLU A 49 3.62 -0.66 -14.34
N GLU A 50 2.50 -0.58 -15.07
CA GLU A 50 1.64 0.61 -15.07
C GLU A 50 1.07 0.90 -13.67
N ALA A 51 0.64 -0.14 -12.96
CA ALA A 51 0.12 0.00 -11.61
C ALA A 51 1.20 0.52 -10.64
N VAL A 52 2.42 -0.01 -10.71
CA VAL A 52 3.55 0.46 -9.88
C VAL A 52 3.89 1.92 -10.16
N ALA A 53 3.92 2.34 -11.43
CA ALA A 53 4.15 3.76 -11.78
C ALA A 53 3.05 4.68 -11.23
N THR A 54 1.79 4.23 -11.31
CA THR A 54 0.65 4.96 -10.75
C THR A 54 0.73 5.04 -9.23
N GLN A 55 1.09 3.95 -8.54
CA GLN A 55 1.30 3.93 -7.09
C GLN A 55 2.35 4.95 -6.65
N GLN A 56 3.48 5.05 -7.35
CA GLN A 56 4.54 6.01 -7.02
C GLN A 56 4.01 7.46 -7.05
N THR A 57 3.23 7.79 -8.07
CA THR A 57 2.60 9.12 -8.21
C THR A 57 1.58 9.39 -7.09
N LEU A 58 0.79 8.38 -6.73
CA LEU A 58 -0.20 8.50 -5.65
C LEU A 58 0.46 8.65 -4.27
N VAL A 59 1.59 7.98 -4.02
CA VAL A 59 2.37 8.13 -2.79
C VAL A 59 2.91 9.55 -2.65
N GLU A 60 3.43 10.14 -3.73
CA GLU A 60 3.89 11.53 -3.73
C GLU A 60 2.75 12.51 -3.46
N ARG A 61 1.59 12.29 -4.10
CA ARG A 61 0.38 13.07 -3.84
C ARG A 61 -0.08 12.96 -2.38
N ALA A 62 -0.11 11.75 -1.82
CA ALA A 62 -0.51 11.53 -0.42
C ALA A 62 0.44 12.25 0.55
N ARG A 63 1.75 12.26 0.29
CA ARG A 63 2.72 13.02 1.09
C ARG A 63 2.47 14.53 1.03
N ALA A 64 2.15 15.06 -0.14
CA ALA A 64 1.83 16.48 -0.30
C ALA A 64 0.55 16.87 0.45
N LEU A 65 -0.48 16.04 0.38
CA LEU A 65 -1.74 16.24 1.10
C LEU A 65 -1.54 16.19 2.61
N GLU A 66 -0.80 15.21 3.11
CA GLU A 66 -0.49 15.10 4.54
C GLU A 66 0.29 16.34 5.04
N ALA A 67 1.28 16.80 4.28
CA ALA A 67 2.03 18.01 4.63
C ALA A 67 1.14 19.26 4.66
N ALA A 68 0.14 19.34 3.76
CA ALA A 68 -0.81 20.43 3.74
C ALA A 68 -1.82 20.33 4.89
N ARG A 69 -2.28 19.12 5.23
CA ARG A 69 -3.11 18.83 6.40
C ARG A 69 -2.43 19.28 7.68
N VAL A 70 -1.16 18.89 7.88
CA VAL A 70 -0.35 19.29 9.06
C VAL A 70 -0.27 20.81 9.17
N LYS A 71 -0.04 21.54 8.08
CA LYS A 71 0.01 23.01 8.12
C LYS A 71 -1.33 23.64 8.53
N ILE A 72 -2.45 23.11 8.05
CA ILE A 72 -3.78 23.62 8.46
C ILE A 72 -4.00 23.34 9.95
N VAL A 73 -3.66 22.13 10.39
CA VAL A 73 -3.75 21.70 11.78
C VAL A 73 -2.91 22.62 12.68
N GLU A 74 -1.68 22.94 12.28
CA GLU A 74 -0.80 23.90 12.98
C GLU A 74 -1.48 25.26 13.10
N ARG A 75 -2.00 25.85 12.00
CA ARG A 75 -2.72 27.13 12.02
C ARG A 75 -3.97 27.10 12.91
N LEU A 76 -4.71 26.00 12.91
CA LEU A 76 -5.87 25.80 13.79
C LEU A 76 -5.49 25.72 15.27
N SER A 77 -4.23 25.36 15.55
CA SER A 77 -3.66 25.21 16.89
C SER A 77 -2.87 26.45 17.34
N GLU A 78 -2.55 27.38 16.44
CA GLU A 78 -1.89 28.65 16.76
C GLU A 78 -2.71 29.44 17.79
N GLY A 79 -2.08 29.78 18.92
CA GLY A 79 -2.74 30.42 20.06
C GLY A 79 -3.35 29.45 21.08
N GLN A 80 -3.16 28.14 20.90
CA GLN A 80 -3.52 27.10 21.87
C GLN A 80 -2.23 26.39 22.32
N GLU A 81 -2.04 26.15 23.62
CA GLU A 81 -0.87 25.43 24.16
C GLU A 81 -0.93 23.93 23.83
N ILE A 82 -0.82 23.58 22.54
CA ILE A 82 -0.86 22.19 22.10
C ILE A 82 0.31 21.94 21.17
N ASP A 83 0.93 20.79 21.39
CA ASP A 83 1.97 20.24 20.55
C ASP A 83 1.37 19.89 19.17
N PRO A 84 1.82 20.53 18.07
CA PRO A 84 1.30 20.27 16.73
C PRO A 84 1.50 18.81 16.27
N GLU A 85 2.45 18.07 16.83
CA GLU A 85 2.58 16.62 16.56
C GLU A 85 1.48 15.77 17.22
N ALA A 86 0.83 16.29 18.28
CA ALA A 86 -0.23 15.60 19.02
C ALA A 86 -1.65 15.89 18.47
N VAL A 87 -1.79 16.87 17.57
CA VAL A 87 -3.10 17.26 17.03
C VAL A 87 -3.53 16.31 15.92
N THR A 88 -4.05 15.16 16.35
CA THR A 88 -4.69 14.20 15.44
C THR A 88 -6.04 14.74 14.94
N LEU A 89 -6.50 14.26 13.77
CA LEU A 89 -7.84 14.59 13.25
C LEU A 89 -8.96 14.34 14.28
N ARG A 90 -8.77 13.36 15.17
CA ARG A 90 -9.65 13.10 16.31
C ARG A 90 -9.70 14.27 17.31
N ALA A 91 -8.55 14.81 17.69
CA ALA A 91 -8.48 15.94 18.62
C ALA A 91 -9.13 17.21 18.05
N LEU A 92 -9.09 17.39 16.73
CA LEU A 92 -9.79 18.46 16.03
C LEU A 92 -11.30 18.28 16.04
N ILE A 93 -11.79 17.08 15.74
CA ILE A 93 -13.22 16.72 15.80
C ILE A 93 -13.83 17.07 17.16
N GLU A 94 -13.12 16.80 18.26
CA GLU A 94 -13.61 17.06 19.62
C GLU A 94 -13.73 18.57 19.95
N ARG A 95 -13.18 19.45 19.12
CA ARG A 95 -13.14 20.91 19.33
C ARG A 95 -13.99 21.70 18.34
N VAL A 96 -14.52 21.04 17.32
CA VAL A 96 -15.40 21.64 16.32
C VAL A 96 -16.85 21.42 16.77
N ALA A 97 -17.72 22.41 16.54
CA ALA A 97 -19.15 22.26 16.83
C ALA A 97 -19.82 21.39 15.77
N ASP A 98 -20.98 20.80 16.09
CA ASP A 98 -21.83 20.22 15.06
C ASP A 98 -22.46 21.35 14.23
N PRO A 99 -22.63 21.17 12.89
CA PRO A 99 -22.57 19.92 12.12
C PRO A 99 -21.19 19.53 11.56
N GLU A 100 -20.19 20.40 11.59
CA GLU A 100 -18.89 20.16 10.94
C GLU A 100 -18.10 19.02 11.59
N ALA A 101 -18.21 18.86 12.91
CA ALA A 101 -17.61 17.74 13.62
C ALA A 101 -18.16 16.37 13.16
N GLN A 102 -19.44 16.30 12.78
CA GLN A 102 -20.04 15.08 12.25
C GLN A 102 -19.45 14.73 10.88
N GLN A 103 -19.31 15.71 9.98
CA GLN A 103 -18.71 15.50 8.66
C GLN A 103 -17.25 15.02 8.76
N LEU A 104 -16.46 15.61 9.67
CA LEU A 104 -15.08 15.20 9.93
C LEU A 104 -14.98 13.78 10.52
N ARG A 105 -15.95 13.38 11.37
CA ARG A 105 -16.04 12.00 11.88
C ARG A 105 -16.28 10.99 10.77
N GLU A 106 -17.23 11.25 9.88
CA GLU A 106 -17.57 10.37 8.76
C GLU A 106 -16.37 10.20 7.81
N MET A 107 -15.71 11.30 7.44
CA MET A 107 -14.51 11.23 6.60
C MET A 107 -13.36 10.49 7.27
N ARG A 108 -13.18 10.65 8.60
CA ARG A 108 -12.18 9.90 9.36
C ARG A 108 -12.47 8.40 9.35
N GLU A 109 -13.72 8.00 9.53
CA GLU A 109 -14.11 6.58 9.46
C GLU A 109 -13.87 6.00 8.06
N GLN A 110 -14.20 6.77 7.01
CA GLN A 110 -13.91 6.38 5.63
C GLN A 110 -12.41 6.19 5.38
N LEU A 111 -11.57 7.12 5.84
CA LEU A 111 -10.11 6.99 5.72
C LEU A 111 -9.57 5.75 6.44
N LEU A 112 -10.07 5.44 7.64
CA LEU A 112 -9.68 4.24 8.38
C LEU A 112 -10.08 2.95 7.65
N ALA A 113 -11.29 2.91 7.09
CA ALA A 113 -11.74 1.77 6.30
C ALA A 113 -10.87 1.57 5.04
N LEU A 114 -10.60 2.65 4.30
CA LEU A 114 -9.72 2.62 3.13
C LEU A 114 -8.30 2.16 3.49
N GLN A 115 -7.75 2.60 4.61
CA GLN A 115 -6.43 2.17 5.09
C GLN A 115 -6.37 0.65 5.33
N GLU A 116 -7.38 0.08 5.96
CA GLU A 116 -7.46 -1.37 6.20
C GLU A 116 -7.61 -2.15 4.89
N ASP A 117 -8.44 -1.66 3.95
CA ASP A 117 -8.62 -2.28 2.64
C ASP A 117 -7.32 -2.24 1.82
N ILE A 118 -6.64 -1.10 1.76
CA ILE A 118 -5.33 -0.95 1.10
C ILE A 118 -4.30 -1.91 1.71
N ARG A 119 -4.23 -1.99 3.04
CA ARG A 119 -3.33 -2.91 3.74
C ARG A 119 -3.61 -4.37 3.35
N ARG A 120 -4.88 -4.77 3.31
CA ARG A 120 -5.31 -6.12 2.94
C ARG A 120 -4.91 -6.46 1.50
N VAL A 121 -5.22 -5.59 0.53
CA VAL A 121 -4.90 -5.84 -0.88
C VAL A 121 -3.38 -5.87 -1.10
N ASN A 122 -2.64 -4.95 -0.50
CA ASN A 122 -1.18 -4.93 -0.61
C ASN A 122 -0.53 -6.21 -0.05
N GLN A 123 -1.03 -6.71 1.09
CA GLN A 123 -0.57 -7.99 1.65
C GLN A 123 -0.83 -9.16 0.70
N HIS A 124 -1.97 -9.19 0.02
CA HIS A 124 -2.24 -10.19 -1.01
C HIS A 124 -1.31 -10.06 -2.21
N ASN A 125 -1.12 -8.86 -2.76
CA ASN A 125 -0.20 -8.62 -3.88
C ASN A 125 1.23 -9.05 -3.53
N SER A 126 1.69 -8.69 -2.32
CA SER A 126 2.97 -9.13 -1.77
C SER A 126 3.11 -10.65 -1.69
N ALA A 127 2.04 -11.36 -1.33
CA ALA A 127 2.04 -12.83 -1.30
C ALA A 127 2.12 -13.44 -2.70
N LEU A 128 1.38 -12.89 -3.67
CA LEU A 128 1.42 -13.31 -5.08
C LEU A 128 2.81 -13.12 -5.68
N VAL A 129 3.44 -11.96 -5.49
CA VAL A 129 4.80 -11.68 -5.96
C VAL A 129 5.81 -12.67 -5.35
N LYS A 130 5.75 -12.89 -4.04
CA LYS A 130 6.63 -13.86 -3.36
C LYS A 130 6.44 -15.28 -3.89
N GLN A 131 5.21 -15.67 -4.20
CA GLN A 131 4.92 -16.97 -4.78
C GLN A 131 5.53 -17.08 -6.19
N SER A 132 5.37 -16.07 -7.04
CA SER A 132 5.98 -16.03 -8.37
C SER A 132 7.51 -16.15 -8.30
N MET A 133 8.16 -15.44 -7.38
CA MET A 133 9.61 -15.55 -7.17
C MET A 133 10.03 -16.96 -6.78
N LYS A 134 9.30 -17.63 -5.87
CA LYS A 134 9.58 -19.04 -5.52
C LYS A 134 9.51 -19.98 -6.72
N TYR A 135 8.57 -19.75 -7.66
CA TYR A 135 8.49 -20.55 -8.88
C TYR A 135 9.69 -20.28 -9.81
N VAL A 136 10.11 -19.03 -9.97
CA VAL A 136 11.30 -18.66 -10.75
C VAL A 136 12.55 -19.31 -10.14
N ASP A 137 12.74 -19.19 -8.82
CA ASP A 137 13.87 -19.80 -8.10
C ASP A 137 13.90 -21.32 -8.27
N LYS A 138 12.76 -21.98 -8.14
CA LYS A 138 12.65 -23.43 -8.36
C LYS A 138 12.98 -23.81 -9.80
N SER A 139 12.56 -23.00 -10.77
CA SER A 139 12.85 -23.22 -12.19
C SER A 139 14.34 -23.07 -12.49
N LEU A 140 14.97 -22.03 -11.93
CA LEU A 140 16.42 -21.83 -12.01
C LEU A 140 17.19 -22.96 -11.32
N GLN A 141 16.70 -23.44 -10.18
CA GLN A 141 17.30 -24.56 -9.46
C GLN A 141 17.28 -25.86 -10.27
N ILE A 142 16.19 -26.13 -10.99
CA ILE A 142 16.08 -27.28 -11.90
C ILE A 142 17.05 -27.12 -13.08
N LEU A 143 17.10 -25.93 -13.70
CA LEU A 143 17.94 -25.65 -14.86
C LEU A 143 19.44 -25.67 -14.54
N THR A 144 19.83 -25.12 -13.39
CA THR A 144 21.24 -25.04 -12.96
C THR A 144 21.73 -26.29 -12.24
N GLY A 145 20.83 -27.24 -11.92
CA GLY A 145 21.17 -28.41 -11.13
C GLY A 145 21.53 -28.12 -9.67
N SER A 146 21.35 -26.87 -9.21
CA SER A 146 21.64 -26.41 -7.84
C SER A 146 20.57 -26.81 -6.81
N GLY A 147 19.81 -27.87 -7.12
CA GLY A 147 18.84 -28.51 -6.23
C GLY A 147 19.45 -28.90 -4.90
N PRO A 148 18.70 -28.91 -3.76
CA PRO A 148 19.13 -29.77 -2.67
C PRO A 148 19.33 -31.15 -3.29
N SER A 149 20.50 -31.74 -3.08
CA SER A 149 20.82 -33.06 -3.57
C SER A 149 19.82 -34.03 -2.95
N THR A 150 18.69 -34.25 -3.62
CA THR A 150 17.83 -35.38 -3.36
C THR A 150 18.63 -36.58 -3.80
N GLY A 151 19.41 -37.10 -2.84
CA GLY A 151 19.93 -38.45 -2.90
C GLY A 151 18.73 -39.33 -3.22
N VAL A 152 18.66 -39.77 -4.48
CA VAL A 152 17.72 -40.78 -4.91
C VAL A 152 17.97 -41.94 -3.95
N TYR A 153 16.98 -42.25 -3.12
CA TYR A 153 17.01 -43.42 -2.26
C TYR A 153 16.99 -44.64 -3.19
N GLY A 154 18.17 -45.03 -3.64
CA GLY A 154 18.38 -46.27 -4.34
C GLY A 154 18.12 -47.37 -3.34
N GLN A 155 17.05 -48.14 -3.56
CA GLN A 155 16.89 -49.45 -2.99
C GLN A 155 18.00 -50.35 -3.55
N SER A 156 19.23 -50.16 -3.08
CA SER A 156 20.42 -51.01 -3.22
C SER A 156 21.59 -50.22 -2.64
N GLY A 157 21.88 -50.44 -1.36
CA GLY A 157 22.97 -49.77 -0.67
C GLY A 157 24.33 -50.19 -1.23
N LYS A 158 24.87 -49.41 -2.16
CA LYS A 158 26.31 -49.18 -2.37
C LYS A 158 26.50 -47.79 -2.98
N VAL A 159 27.15 -46.91 -2.24
CA VAL A 159 27.51 -45.57 -2.69
C VAL A 159 28.84 -45.65 -3.43
N ASP A 160 28.79 -45.62 -4.77
CA ASP A 160 29.94 -45.28 -5.59
C ASP A 160 29.80 -43.83 -6.04
N ALA A 161 30.64 -42.96 -5.48
CA ALA A 161 30.74 -41.56 -5.87
C ALA A 161 31.34 -41.46 -7.27
N LYS A 162 30.49 -41.49 -8.29
CA LYS A 162 30.82 -40.99 -9.63
C LYS A 162 29.89 -39.84 -9.97
N SER A 163 30.45 -38.64 -9.93
CA SER A 163 29.87 -37.43 -10.49
C SER A 163 29.55 -37.66 -11.96
N VAL A 164 28.26 -37.71 -12.30
CA VAL A 164 27.80 -37.64 -13.69
C VAL A 164 27.31 -36.21 -13.90
N PRO A 165 27.88 -35.44 -14.86
CA PRO A 165 27.34 -34.14 -15.19
C PRO A 165 25.99 -34.35 -15.90
N ARG A 166 24.89 -34.02 -15.22
CA ARG A 166 23.55 -34.00 -15.84
C ARG A 166 23.36 -32.69 -16.59
N THR A 167 24.04 -32.55 -17.72
CA THR A 167 23.72 -31.52 -18.71
C THR A 167 22.51 -32.00 -19.51
N VAL A 168 21.32 -31.49 -19.20
CA VAL A 168 20.08 -31.72 -20.00
C VAL A 168 20.02 -30.87 -21.27
N MET A 169 21.03 -30.05 -21.54
CA MET A 169 21.09 -29.20 -22.73
C MET A 169 22.40 -29.42 -23.48
N ASN A 170 22.52 -30.55 -24.19
CA ASN A 170 23.32 -30.59 -25.41
C ASN A 170 23.00 -31.81 -26.27
N GLN A 171 21.95 -31.75 -27.09
CA GLN A 171 21.92 -32.45 -28.37
C GLN A 171 21.14 -31.60 -29.38
N VAL A 172 21.87 -30.76 -30.10
CA VAL A 172 21.48 -30.31 -31.44
C VAL A 172 22.68 -30.56 -32.34
N ALA A 173 22.53 -31.56 -33.20
CA ALA A 173 23.33 -31.79 -34.39
C ALA A 173 22.40 -31.66 -35.60
#